data_AF-A0A970XHI3-F1
#
_entry.id   AF-A0A970XHI3-F1
#
_cell.length_a   1.000
_cell.length_b   1.000
_cell.length_c   1.000
_cell.angle_alpha   90.00
_cell.angle_beta   90.00
_cell.angle_gamma   90.00
#
_symmetry.space_group_name_H-M   'P 1'
#
loop_
_entity.id
_entity.type
_entity.pdbx_description
1 polymer ?
#
loop_
_entity_poly.entity_id
_entity_poly.type
_entity_poly.pdbx_seq_one_letter_code
_entity_poly.pdbx_strand_id
1 'polypeptide(L)'
;MAKRKSPFEKAMQELEEIVRRLEEEQLDLEESMSLYEKGMELSRACEKMLETAQARVNILACGEDEGEEIPFAPEEDEANGLQNNL
;
A
#
# COMPACT_ATOMS: atom_id res chain seq x y z
N MET A 1 -3.71 20.84 -19.18
CA MET A 1 -4.50 19.63 -19.52
C MET A 1 -4.46 18.71 -18.32
N ALA A 2 -5.59 18.31 -17.75
CA ALA A 2 -5.60 17.46 -16.56
C ALA A 2 -5.18 16.02 -16.93
N LYS A 3 -4.05 15.56 -16.39
CA LYS A 3 -3.63 14.16 -16.49
C LYS A 3 -4.69 13.32 -15.76
N ARG A 4 -5.34 12.40 -16.47
CA ARG A 4 -6.30 11.49 -15.83
C ARG A 4 -5.52 10.55 -14.93
N LYS A 5 -5.86 10.52 -13.64
CA LYS A 5 -5.20 9.65 -12.67
C LYS A 5 -5.42 8.19 -13.04
N SER A 6 -4.35 7.39 -12.96
CA SER A 6 -4.44 5.93 -13.14
C SER A 6 -5.31 5.31 -12.03
N PRO A 7 -5.84 4.09 -12.22
CA PRO A 7 -6.56 3.40 -11.15
C PRO A 7 -5.74 3.28 -9.86
N PHE A 8 -4.42 3.05 -9.99
CA PHE A 8 -3.49 3.03 -8.86
C PHE A 8 -3.38 4.41 -8.18
N GLU A 9 -3.14 5.48 -8.94
CA GLU A 9 -3.04 6.84 -8.39
C GLU A 9 -4.33 7.29 -7.69
N LYS A 10 -5.49 6.80 -8.15
CA LYS A 10 -6.78 7.05 -7.49
C LYS A 10 -6.91 6.28 -6.18
N ALA A 11 -6.60 4.98 -6.21
CA ALA A 11 -6.65 4.14 -5.01
C ALA A 11 -5.69 4.65 -3.92
N MET A 12 -4.49 5.09 -4.32
CA MET A 12 -3.51 5.67 -3.40
C MET A 12 -4.00 6.99 -2.81
N GLN A 13 -4.56 7.90 -3.63
CA GLN A 13 -5.14 9.14 -3.10
C GLN A 13 -6.28 8.88 -2.12
N GLU A 14 -7.15 7.92 -2.42
CA GLU A 14 -8.26 7.57 -1.54
C GLU A 14 -7.76 6.98 -0.21
N LEU A 15 -6.68 6.17 -0.26
CA LEU A 15 -6.02 5.65 0.93
C LEU A 15 -5.40 6.78 1.78
N GLU A 16 -4.70 7.74 1.16
CA GLU A 16 -4.16 8.92 1.84
C GLU A 16 -5.28 9.74 2.53
N GLU A 17 -6.42 9.91 1.86
CA GLU A 17 -7.58 10.60 2.42
C GLU A 17 -8.19 9.85 3.61
N ILE A 18 -8.24 8.51 3.56
CA ILE A 18 -8.68 7.67 4.67
C ILE A 18 -7.74 7.80 5.87
N VAL A 19 -6.42 7.70 5.65
CA VAL A 19 -5.43 7.86 6.72
C VAL A 19 -5.57 9.22 7.39
N ARG A 20 -5.69 10.29 6.59
CA ARG A 20 -5.89 11.64 7.13
C ARG A 20 -7.16 11.74 7.98
N ARG A 21 -8.25 11.10 7.56
CA ARG A 21 -9.50 11.08 8.34
C ARG A 21 -9.40 10.26 9.62
N LEU A 22 -8.65 9.16 9.60
CA LEU A 22 -8.38 8.34 10.80
C LEU A 22 -7.55 9.09 11.85
N GLU A 23 -6.78 10.10 11.45
CA GLU A 23 -6.00 10.97 12.35
C GLU A 23 -6.84 12.10 12.97
N GLU A 24 -8.10 12.30 12.56
CA GLU A 24 -8.96 13.36 13.09
C GLU A 24 -9.46 13.01 14.51
N GLU A 25 -9.31 13.93 15.47
CA GLU A 25 -9.64 13.72 16.89
C GLU A 25 -11.14 13.47 17.19
N GLN A 26 -12.01 13.70 16.21
CA GLN A 26 -13.47 13.71 16.37
C GLN A 26 -14.18 12.54 15.67
N LEU A 27 -13.43 11.52 15.24
CA LEU A 27 -13.98 10.37 14.55
C LEU A 27 -14.66 9.42 15.53
N ASP A 28 -15.91 9.05 15.26
CA ASP A 28 -16.60 8.04 16.07
C ASP A 28 -16.11 6.61 15.76
N LEU A 29 -16.42 5.67 16.64
CA LEU A 29 -15.95 4.29 16.52
C LEU A 29 -16.46 3.61 15.25
N GLU A 30 -17.71 3.84 14.86
CA GLU A 30 -18.32 3.18 13.70
C GLU A 30 -17.68 3.70 12.40
N GLU A 31 -17.48 5.02 12.31
CA GLU A 31 -16.74 5.67 11.23
C GLU A 31 -15.28 5.19 11.16
N SER A 32 -14.61 5.05 12.31
CA SER A 32 -13.23 4.54 12.38
C SER A 32 -13.12 3.11 11.85
N MET A 33 -14.07 2.24 12.19
CA MET A 33 -14.08 0.86 11.72
C MET A 33 -14.35 0.80 10.20
N SER A 34 -15.31 1.58 9.72
CA SER A 34 -15.61 1.65 8.28
C SER A 34 -14.43 2.18 7.46
N LEU A 35 -13.77 3.23 7.93
CA LEU A 35 -12.59 3.80 7.27
C LEU A 35 -11.41 2.81 7.29
N TYR A 36 -11.20 2.11 8.40
CA TYR A 36 -10.16 1.09 8.50
C TYR A 36 -10.39 -0.07 7.53
N GLU A 37 -11.60 -0.64 7.48
CA GLU A 37 -11.94 -1.71 6.54
C GLU A 37 -11.70 -1.28 5.10
N LYS A 38 -12.16 -0.07 4.75
CA LYS A 38 -11.95 0.49 3.40
C LYS A 38 -10.47 0.74 3.09
N GLY A 39 -9.70 1.22 4.06
CA GLY A 39 -8.26 1.40 3.94
C GLY A 39 -7.54 0.07 3.66
N MET A 40 -7.92 -0.99 4.38
CA MET A 40 -7.39 -2.34 4.17
C MET A 40 -7.71 -2.89 2.78
N GLU A 41 -8.94 -2.68 2.29
CA GLU A 41 -9.32 -3.06 0.93
C GLU A 41 -8.51 -2.33 -0.14
N LEU A 42 -8.34 -1.02 0.00
CA LEU A 42 -7.54 -0.20 -0.91
C LEU A 42 -6.06 -0.58 -0.89
N SER A 43 -5.50 -0.85 0.29
CA SER A 43 -4.11 -1.32 0.44
C SER A 43 -3.88 -2.61 -0.34
N ARG A 44 -4.76 -3.61 -0.17
CA ARG A 44 -4.69 -4.88 -0.91
C ARG A 44 -4.88 -4.68 -2.42
N ALA A 45 -5.74 -3.74 -2.82
CA ALA A 45 -5.94 -3.43 -4.23
C ALA A 45 -4.67 -2.81 -4.84
N CYS A 46 -4.01 -1.89 -4.14
CA CYS A 46 -2.74 -1.29 -4.55
C CYS A 46 -1.64 -2.35 -4.69
N GLU A 47 -1.49 -3.24 -3.71
CA GLU A 47 -0.54 -4.35 -3.74
C GLU A 47 -0.74 -5.23 -4.99
N LYS A 48 -1.98 -5.67 -5.24
CA LYS A 48 -2.30 -6.48 -6.43
C LYS A 48 -2.02 -5.75 -7.76
N MET A 49 -2.23 -4.45 -7.81
CA MET A 49 -1.90 -3.65 -9.00
C MET A 49 -0.38 -3.60 -9.21
N LEU A 50 0.40 -3.47 -8.14
CA LEU A 50 1.86 -3.48 -8.20
C LEU A 50 2.40 -4.86 -8.59
N GLU A 51 1.88 -5.95 -8.02
CA GLU A 51 2.20 -7.32 -8.43
C GLU A 51 1.97 -7.54 -9.93
N THR A 52 0.80 -7.09 -10.41
CA THR A 52 0.45 -7.20 -11.84
C THR A 52 1.41 -6.38 -12.71
N ALA A 53 1.76 -5.17 -12.27
CA ALA A 53 2.72 -4.33 -12.99
C ALA A 53 4.10 -4.97 -13.01
N GLN A 54 4.57 -5.51 -11.88
CA GLN A 54 5.85 -6.19 -11.76
C GLN A 54 5.92 -7.42 -12.65
N ALA A 55 4.88 -8.26 -12.65
CA ALA A 55 4.80 -9.43 -13.53
C ALA A 55 4.91 -9.03 -15.02
N ARG A 56 4.25 -7.94 -15.41
CA ARG A 56 4.35 -7.42 -16.78
C ARG A 56 5.75 -6.90 -17.10
N VAL A 57 6.40 -6.22 -16.17
CA VAL A 57 7.80 -5.77 -16.34
C VAL A 57 8.72 -6.98 -16.48
N ASN A 58 8.56 -8.01 -15.65
CA ASN A 58 9.35 -9.23 -15.70
C ASN A 58 9.21 -9.93 -17.07
N ILE A 59 7.98 -10.08 -17.58
CA ILE A 59 7.74 -10.68 -18.91
C ILE A 59 8.40 -9.86 -20.03
N LEU A 60 8.41 -8.53 -19.92
CA LEU A 60 9.01 -7.64 -20.93
C LEU A 60 10.54 -7.57 -20.82
N ALA A 61 11.09 -7.73 -19.62
CA ALA A 61 12.52 -7.69 -19.34
C ALA A 61 13.20 -9.05 -19.61
N CYS A 62 12.56 -10.16 -19.23
CA CYS A 62 12.99 -11.52 -19.48
C CYS A 62 12.35 -12.05 -20.76
N GLY A 63 12.85 -11.62 -21.91
CA GLY A 63 12.76 -12.46 -23.11
C GLY A 63 13.71 -13.65 -22.92
N GLU A 64 13.21 -14.72 -22.30
CA GLU A 64 13.96 -15.92 -21.88
C GLU A 64 14.85 -15.70 -20.65
N ASP A 65 14.83 -16.70 -19.76
CA ASP A 65 15.58 -16.89 -18.51
C ASP A 65 15.08 -16.25 -17.19
N GLU A 66 14.95 -17.17 -16.23
CA GLU A 66 14.44 -17.13 -14.86
C GLU A 66 14.81 -15.87 -14.06
N GLY A 67 13.83 -14.96 -13.90
CA GLY A 67 13.89 -13.91 -12.89
C GLY A 67 13.21 -14.39 -11.61
N GLU A 68 13.97 -14.62 -10.54
CA GLU A 68 13.43 -14.93 -9.21
C GLU A 68 12.40 -13.88 -8.78
N GLU A 69 11.19 -14.33 -8.46
CA GLU A 69 10.16 -13.49 -7.86
C GLU A 69 10.66 -13.05 -6.48
N ILE A 70 11.02 -11.78 -6.32
CA ILE A 70 11.23 -11.19 -5.00
C ILE A 70 9.88 -10.67 -4.53
N PRO A 71 9.23 -11.32 -3.53
CA PRO A 71 7.98 -10.81 -2.97
C PRO A 71 8.22 -9.46 -2.32
N PHE A 72 7.24 -8.56 -2.40
CA PHE A 72 7.26 -7.33 -1.63
C PHE A 72 7.08 -7.67 -0.16
N ALA A 73 8.18 -7.86 0.56
CA ALA A 73 8.18 -7.92 2.01
C ALA A 73 8.27 -6.48 2.53
N PRO A 74 7.24 -5.94 3.21
CA PRO A 74 7.42 -4.70 3.95
C PRO A 74 8.54 -4.94 4.97
N GLU A 75 9.59 -4.14 4.93
CA GLU A 75 10.63 -4.16 5.96
C GLU A 75 9.95 -3.94 7.31
N GLU A 76 9.99 -4.94 8.18
CA GLU A 76 9.56 -4.77 9.57
C GLU A 76 10.45 -3.68 10.18
N ASP A 77 9.87 -2.51 10.48
CA ASP A 77 10.59 -1.45 11.19
C ASP A 77 11.12 -2.02 12.52
N GLU A 78 12.40 -2.37 12.57
CA GLU A 78 13.16 -2.71 13.79
C GLU A 78 13.33 -1.44 14.65
N ALA A 79 12.23 -0.85 15.12
CA ALA A 79 12.22 0.30 16.02
C ALA A 79 11.80 -0.08 17.45
N ASN A 80 12.19 -1.27 17.93
CA ASN A 80 11.93 -1.65 19.33
C ASN A 80 13.02 -2.54 19.96
N GLY A 81 14.29 -2.15 19.81
CA GLY A 81 15.43 -2.92 20.30
C GLY A 81 16.27 -2.32 21.43
N LEU A 82 16.18 -1.03 21.76
CA LEU A 82 17.13 -0.41 22.69
C LEU A 82 16.52 0.63 23.63
N GLN A 83 15.78 0.16 24.63
CA GLN A 83 15.56 0.93 25.86
C GLN A 83 15.52 -0.01 27.06
N ASN A 84 16.68 -0.20 27.70
CA ASN A 84 16.85 0.06 29.13
C ASN A 84 18.30 -0.23 29.54
N ASN A 85 19.06 0.84 29.73
CA ASN A 85 20.36 0.82 30.41
C ASN A 85 20.17 0.40 31.88
N LEU A 86 20.92 -0.61 32.31
CA LEU A 86 21.34 -0.80 33.70
C LEU A 86 22.61 0.03 33.95
#